data_AF-A0A7S2JUJ7-F1
#
_entry.id   AF-A0A7S2JUJ7-F1
#
_cell.length_a   1.000
_cell.length_b   1.000
_cell.length_c   1.000
_cell.angle_alpha   90.00
_cell.angle_beta   90.00
_cell.angle_gamma   90.00
#
_symmetry.space_group_name_H-M   'P 1'
#
loop_
_entity.id
_entity.type
_entity.pdbx_description
1 polymer ?
#
loop_
_entity_poly.entity_id
_entity_poly.type
_entity_poly.pdbx_seq_one_letter_code
_entity_poly.pdbx_strand_id
1 'polypeptide(L)'
;VGGPNTLIIKPVEYMLTCPVMMLSLVVLGGEAVPARRQVEAMGLTCCVLLCGTFASSVQNTMLKVMFFSAGCAFFAGLLQRIAVSVWEHSGGTERLFKGFHGSVYKNFCIKIVLTWILFPSWWIVSDEGLGVVQDKSANLLVTAALNITAKGVYILYMQVIHDRYIGSESLMEQPAPGDAAERDAQFQVGRLGAAGAIQALEKSIANEKQSIRYIKTMRNVAGAGSSEFGDEEYEASELGMSSSNLGGVSPASRKSGRARASLSMASDQWRDLALVVRQVCSQQGADEQAS
;
A
#
# COMPACT_ATOMS: atom_id res chain seq x y z
N VAL A 1 0.17 23.12 29.02
CA VAL A 1 0.50 23.97 27.86
C VAL A 1 -0.43 23.60 26.73
N GLY A 2 -1.27 24.52 26.29
CA GLY A 2 -2.30 24.31 25.27
C GLY A 2 -3.07 25.61 25.11
N GLY A 3 -2.37 26.64 24.60
CA GLY A 3 -3.01 27.92 24.31
C GLY A 3 -4.06 27.76 23.21
N PRO A 4 -5.02 28.71 23.09
CA PRO A 4 -6.07 28.67 22.06
C PRO A 4 -5.54 28.46 20.63
N ASN A 5 -4.27 28.81 20.38
CA ASN A 5 -3.61 28.70 19.08
C ASN A 5 -3.36 27.24 18.62
N THR A 6 -3.10 26.29 19.53
CA THR A 6 -2.85 24.89 19.12
C THR A 6 -4.10 24.15 18.69
N LEU A 7 -5.28 24.67 19.04
CA LEU A 7 -6.57 24.04 18.74
C LEU A 7 -6.99 24.22 17.28
N ILE A 8 -6.51 25.27 16.62
CA ILE A 8 -6.93 25.63 15.25
C ILE A 8 -5.98 25.05 14.18
N ILE A 9 -4.70 24.89 14.51
CA ILE A 9 -3.68 24.46 13.54
C ILE A 9 -3.97 23.05 13.01
N LYS A 10 -4.31 22.10 13.88
CA LYS A 10 -4.56 20.69 13.47
C LYS A 10 -5.76 20.57 12.51
N PRO A 11 -6.95 21.14 12.80
CA PRO A 11 -8.07 21.14 11.85
C PRO A 11 -7.71 21.76 10.50
N VAL A 12 -6.97 22.86 10.48
CA VAL A 12 -6.56 23.52 9.23
C VAL A 12 -5.64 22.62 8.41
N GLU A 13 -4.66 21.99 9.05
CA GLU A 13 -3.77 21.03 8.39
C GLU A 13 -4.56 19.88 7.76
N TYR A 14 -5.52 19.30 8.48
CA TYR A 14 -6.34 18.19 7.97
C TYR A 14 -7.28 18.63 6.86
N MET A 15 -7.90 19.80 6.99
CA MET A 15 -8.78 20.37 5.96
C MET A 15 -8.03 20.67 4.65
N LEU A 16 -6.73 20.94 4.70
CA LEU A 16 -5.92 21.10 3.50
C LEU A 16 -5.42 19.77 2.96
N THR A 17 -4.89 18.90 3.82
CA THR A 17 -4.18 17.69 3.38
C THR A 17 -5.11 16.53 3.03
N CYS A 18 -6.17 16.29 3.80
CA CYS A 18 -7.03 15.12 3.59
C CYS A 18 -7.87 15.21 2.30
N PRO A 19 -8.50 16.35 1.94
CA PRO A 19 -9.21 16.45 0.66
C PRO A 19 -8.28 16.29 -0.54
N VAL A 20 -7.04 16.80 -0.46
CA VAL A 20 -6.04 16.64 -1.52
C VAL A 20 -5.62 15.17 -1.66
N MET A 21 -5.35 14.47 -0.55
CA MET A 21 -5.05 13.03 -0.59
C MET A 21 -6.24 12.22 -1.15
N MET A 22 -7.47 12.56 -0.78
CA MET A 22 -8.66 11.90 -1.31
C MET A 22 -8.84 12.17 -2.80
N LEU A 23 -8.59 13.40 -3.25
CA LEU A 23 -8.60 13.77 -4.66
C LEU A 23 -7.60 12.93 -5.44
N SER A 24 -6.34 12.88 -5.00
CA SER A 24 -5.29 12.07 -5.62
C SER A 24 -5.64 10.58 -5.65
N LEU A 25 -6.25 10.03 -4.60
CA LEU A 25 -6.73 8.64 -4.56
C LEU A 25 -7.82 8.37 -5.62
N VAL A 26 -8.76 9.30 -5.81
CA VAL A 26 -9.83 9.13 -6.81
C VAL A 26 -9.30 9.36 -8.23
N VAL A 27 -8.44 10.34 -8.44
CA VAL A 27 -7.77 10.61 -9.73
C VAL A 27 -6.92 9.41 -10.17
N LEU A 28 -6.27 8.72 -9.23
CA LEU A 28 -5.54 7.49 -9.50
C LEU A 28 -6.43 6.38 -10.10
N GLY A 29 -7.75 6.44 -9.90
CA GLY A 29 -8.70 5.53 -10.55
C GLY A 29 -8.79 5.69 -12.07
N GLY A 30 -8.18 6.72 -12.65
CA GLY A 30 -8.10 6.96 -14.10
C GLY A 30 -9.45 7.33 -14.73
N GLU A 31 -9.54 7.23 -16.06
CA GLU A 31 -10.71 7.64 -16.85
C GLU A 31 -11.96 6.80 -16.56
N ALA A 32 -11.80 5.59 -16.03
CA ALA A 32 -12.90 4.72 -15.62
C ALA A 32 -13.71 5.29 -14.46
N VAL A 33 -13.13 6.18 -13.65
CA VAL A 33 -13.80 6.80 -12.52
C VAL A 33 -14.29 8.20 -12.92
N PRO A 34 -15.61 8.46 -12.94
CA PRO A 34 -16.14 9.73 -13.41
C PRO A 34 -15.69 10.91 -12.52
N ALA A 35 -15.36 12.04 -13.14
CA ALA A 35 -14.83 13.23 -12.44
C ALA A 35 -15.72 13.73 -11.29
N ARG A 36 -17.04 13.51 -11.35
CA ARG A 36 -17.98 13.80 -10.26
C ARG A 36 -17.58 13.14 -8.94
N ARG A 37 -16.95 11.96 -8.97
CA ARG A 37 -16.49 11.24 -7.77
C ARG A 37 -15.44 12.00 -6.99
N GLN A 38 -14.60 12.78 -7.68
CA GLN A 38 -13.54 13.57 -7.07
C GLN A 38 -14.15 14.63 -6.13
N VAL A 39 -15.12 15.40 -6.63
CA VAL A 39 -15.81 16.43 -5.85
C VAL A 39 -16.63 15.82 -4.71
N GLU A 40 -17.32 14.69 -4.95
CA GLU A 40 -18.07 13.98 -3.91
C GLU A 40 -17.16 13.50 -2.76
N ALA A 41 -16.00 12.90 -3.09
CA ALA A 41 -15.08 12.38 -2.10
C ALA A 41 -14.37 13.49 -1.32
N MET A 42 -13.95 14.57 -1.99
CA MET A 42 -13.40 15.76 -1.34
C MET A 42 -14.43 16.40 -0.40
N GLY A 43 -15.66 16.61 -0.88
CA GLY A 43 -16.75 17.21 -0.10
C GLY A 43 -17.07 16.40 1.15
N LEU A 44 -17.22 15.07 1.01
CA LEU A 44 -17.44 14.18 2.15
C LEU A 44 -16.27 14.22 3.14
N THR A 45 -15.02 14.28 2.66
CA THR A 45 -13.84 14.41 3.51
C THR A 45 -13.88 15.71 4.34
N CYS A 46 -14.22 16.84 3.71
CA CYS A 46 -14.40 18.11 4.42
C CYS A 46 -15.53 18.01 5.47
N CYS A 47 -16.67 17.39 5.13
CA CYS A 47 -17.78 17.21 6.07
C CYS A 47 -17.37 16.37 7.29
N VAL A 48 -16.64 15.27 7.10
CA VAL A 48 -16.11 14.43 8.19
C VAL A 48 -15.24 15.26 9.13
N LEU A 49 -14.30 16.03 8.57
CA LEU A 49 -13.35 16.83 9.35
C LEU A 49 -14.02 18.00 10.08
N LEU A 50 -14.97 18.68 9.43
CA LEU A 50 -15.76 19.74 10.07
C LEU A 50 -16.55 19.17 11.26
N CYS A 51 -17.29 18.07 11.06
CA CYS A 51 -18.03 17.41 12.15
C CYS A 51 -17.11 16.97 13.29
N GLY A 52 -15.94 16.39 12.99
CA GLY A 52 -14.95 16.01 14.00
C GLY A 52 -14.41 17.22 14.77
N THR A 53 -14.12 18.32 14.05
CA THR A 53 -13.65 19.58 14.67
C THR A 53 -14.71 20.17 15.60
N PHE A 54 -15.98 20.20 15.18
CA PHE A 54 -17.08 20.64 16.04
C PHE A 54 -17.28 19.70 17.24
N ALA A 55 -17.16 18.39 17.06
CA ALA A 55 -17.23 17.42 18.15
C ALA A 55 -16.15 17.67 19.22
N SER A 56 -14.89 17.93 18.81
CA SER A 56 -13.79 18.25 19.74
C SER A 56 -13.92 19.64 20.39
N SER A 57 -14.58 20.60 19.73
CA SER A 57 -14.72 21.98 20.24
C SER A 57 -15.84 22.15 21.27
N VAL A 58 -16.82 21.24 21.27
CA VAL A 58 -18.00 21.33 22.14
C VAL A 58 -17.74 20.68 23.50
N GLN A 59 -18.11 21.37 24.58
CA GLN A 59 -18.00 20.86 25.96
C GLN A 59 -19.17 19.96 26.36
N ASN A 60 -20.36 20.16 25.79
CA ASN A 60 -21.54 19.35 26.10
C ASN A 60 -21.41 17.94 25.50
N THR A 61 -21.41 16.91 26.35
CA THR A 61 -21.23 15.51 25.94
C THR A 61 -22.27 15.04 24.92
N MET A 62 -23.55 15.40 25.08
CA MET A 62 -24.58 14.96 24.14
C MET A 62 -24.36 15.56 22.75
N LEU A 63 -24.07 16.86 22.69
CA LEU A 63 -23.80 17.54 21.42
C LEU A 63 -22.49 17.04 20.76
N LYS A 64 -21.47 16.73 21.57
CA LYS A 64 -20.23 16.08 21.12
C LYS A 64 -20.52 14.72 20.46
N VAL A 65 -21.31 13.86 21.10
CA VAL A 65 -21.70 12.55 20.55
C VAL A 65 -22.53 12.71 19.27
N MET A 66 -23.44 13.69 19.21
CA MET A 66 -24.20 13.98 17.99
C MET A 66 -23.29 14.36 16.81
N PHE A 67 -22.38 15.32 16.99
CA PHE A 67 -21.45 15.71 15.93
C PHE A 67 -20.51 14.57 15.53
N PHE A 68 -20.02 13.79 16.50
CA PHE A 68 -19.20 12.62 16.22
C PHE A 68 -19.97 11.57 15.39
N SER A 69 -21.20 11.26 15.78
CA SER A 69 -22.05 10.30 15.04
C SER A 69 -22.35 10.76 13.62
N ALA A 70 -22.61 12.06 13.42
CA ALA A 70 -22.76 12.66 12.09
C ALA A 70 -21.47 12.54 11.27
N GLY A 71 -20.32 12.78 11.89
CA GLY A 71 -19.00 12.57 11.29
C GLY A 71 -18.78 11.11 10.87
N CYS A 72 -19.15 10.14 11.71
CA CYS A 72 -19.09 8.72 11.37
C CYS A 72 -20.01 8.36 10.20
N ALA A 73 -21.20 8.95 10.10
CA ALA A 73 -22.10 8.74 8.97
C ALA A 73 -21.49 9.28 7.66
N PHE A 74 -20.91 10.48 7.67
CA PHE A 74 -20.18 11.00 6.50
C PHE A 74 -18.95 10.13 6.15
N PHE A 75 -18.24 9.61 7.16
CA PHE A 75 -17.11 8.72 6.96
C PHE A 75 -17.54 7.40 6.31
N ALA A 76 -18.65 6.81 6.75
CA ALA A 76 -19.24 5.64 6.10
C ALA A 76 -19.64 5.93 4.64
N GLY A 77 -20.21 7.13 4.38
CA GLY A 77 -20.48 7.61 3.02
C GLY A 77 -19.20 7.73 2.18
N LEU A 78 -18.10 8.22 2.77
CA LEU A 78 -16.80 8.31 2.11
C LEU A 78 -16.24 6.92 1.77
N LEU A 79 -16.33 5.96 2.70
CA LEU A 79 -15.93 4.57 2.45
C LEU A 79 -16.77 3.92 1.34
N GLN A 80 -18.07 4.23 1.29
CA GLN A 80 -18.94 3.79 0.20
C GLN A 80 -18.48 4.38 -1.14
N ARG A 81 -18.09 5.67 -1.19
CA ARG A 81 -17.56 6.28 -2.41
C ARG A 81 -16.25 5.64 -2.86
N ILE A 82 -15.32 5.38 -1.94
CA ILE A 82 -14.08 4.64 -2.27
C ILE A 82 -14.41 3.24 -2.82
N ALA A 83 -15.36 2.53 -2.20
CA ALA A 83 -15.76 1.21 -2.67
C ALA A 83 -16.38 1.25 -4.08
N VAL A 84 -17.16 2.29 -4.39
CA VAL A 84 -17.71 2.52 -5.72
C VAL A 84 -16.60 2.89 -6.72
N SER A 85 -15.61 3.71 -6.34
CA SER A 85 -14.47 4.03 -7.21
C SER A 85 -13.67 2.77 -7.58
N VAL A 86 -13.45 1.85 -6.63
CA VAL A 86 -12.80 0.55 -6.91
C VAL A 86 -13.65 -0.31 -7.85
N TRP A 87 -14.98 -0.32 -7.66
CA TRP A 87 -15.90 -1.04 -8.54
C TRP A 87 -15.90 -0.47 -9.96
N GLU A 88 -15.97 0.85 -10.11
CA GLU A 88 -15.93 1.56 -11.39
C GLU A 88 -14.58 1.35 -12.09
N HIS A 89 -13.47 1.52 -11.37
CA HIS A 89 -12.11 1.29 -11.89
C HIS A 89 -11.90 -0.13 -12.44
N SER A 90 -12.48 -1.12 -11.78
CA SER A 90 -12.34 -2.53 -12.16
C SER A 90 -13.35 -2.99 -13.22
N GLY A 91 -14.17 -2.09 -13.79
CA GLY A 91 -15.25 -2.46 -14.71
C GLY A 91 -16.29 -3.37 -14.09
N GLY A 92 -16.50 -3.29 -12.77
CA GLY A 92 -17.45 -4.11 -12.02
C GLY A 92 -16.98 -5.52 -11.68
N THR A 93 -15.68 -5.80 -11.77
CA THR A 93 -15.13 -7.13 -11.46
C THR A 93 -14.66 -7.26 -10.00
N GLU A 94 -14.29 -6.15 -9.36
CA GLU A 94 -13.76 -6.14 -7.99
C GLU A 94 -14.58 -5.25 -7.05
N ARG A 95 -14.76 -5.70 -5.80
CA ARG A 95 -15.27 -4.87 -4.71
C ARG A 95 -14.15 -4.60 -3.71
N LEU A 96 -14.29 -3.54 -2.92
CA LEU A 96 -13.32 -3.16 -1.89
C LEU A 96 -12.95 -4.34 -0.98
N PHE A 97 -13.93 -5.13 -0.52
CA PHE A 97 -13.72 -6.28 0.36
C PHE A 97 -14.02 -7.64 -0.27
N LYS A 98 -14.30 -7.71 -1.58
CA LYS A 98 -14.65 -8.97 -2.28
C LYS A 98 -13.98 -9.07 -3.64
N GLY A 99 -13.57 -10.27 -4.04
CA GLY A 99 -12.91 -10.54 -5.32
C GLY A 99 -11.44 -10.91 -5.16
N PHE A 100 -10.97 -11.85 -6.00
CA PHE A 100 -9.63 -12.46 -5.96
C PHE A 100 -8.63 -11.81 -6.92
N HIS A 101 -9.10 -11.10 -7.95
CA HIS A 101 -8.26 -10.14 -8.65
C HIS A 101 -7.98 -9.03 -7.62
N GLY A 102 -6.71 -8.93 -7.22
CA GLY A 102 -6.25 -7.95 -6.26
C GLY A 102 -5.57 -6.84 -7.03
N SER A 103 -6.33 -6.00 -7.74
CA SER A 103 -5.77 -4.83 -8.40
C SER A 103 -4.94 -4.01 -7.42
N VAL A 104 -3.87 -3.41 -7.92
CA VAL A 104 -2.99 -2.59 -7.08
C VAL A 104 -3.76 -1.41 -6.49
N TYR A 105 -4.70 -0.84 -7.27
CA TYR A 105 -5.61 0.20 -6.82
C TYR A 105 -6.47 -0.25 -5.64
N LYS A 106 -7.16 -1.40 -5.73
CA LYS A 106 -7.95 -1.96 -4.61
C LYS A 106 -7.10 -2.18 -3.37
N ASN A 107 -5.93 -2.80 -3.51
CA ASN A 107 -5.04 -3.06 -2.38
C ASN A 107 -4.58 -1.77 -1.71
N PHE A 108 -4.35 -0.70 -2.48
CA PHE A 108 -4.05 0.61 -1.96
C PHE A 108 -5.22 1.21 -1.20
N CYS A 109 -6.43 1.23 -1.79
CA CYS A 109 -7.64 1.71 -1.13
C CYS A 109 -7.89 1.00 0.22
N ILE A 110 -7.74 -0.32 0.28
CA ILE A 110 -7.90 -1.10 1.54
C ILE A 110 -6.90 -0.61 2.60
N LYS A 111 -5.63 -0.41 2.24
CA LYS A 111 -4.61 0.06 3.20
C LYS A 111 -4.94 1.44 3.75
N ILE A 112 -5.42 2.35 2.89
CA ILE A 112 -5.86 3.68 3.32
C ILE A 112 -7.08 3.61 4.24
N VAL A 113 -8.07 2.80 3.91
CA VAL A 113 -9.25 2.62 4.76
C VAL A 113 -8.86 2.07 6.14
N LEU A 114 -7.95 1.09 6.18
CA LEU A 114 -7.46 0.51 7.44
C LEU A 114 -6.75 1.54 8.32
N THR A 115 -5.88 2.38 7.75
CA THR A 115 -5.21 3.43 8.53
C THR A 115 -6.19 4.52 8.98
N TRP A 116 -7.23 4.79 8.20
CA TRP A 116 -8.19 5.85 8.48
C TRP A 116 -9.19 5.51 9.58
N ILE A 117 -9.58 4.23 9.71
CA ILE A 117 -10.46 3.77 10.81
C ILE A 117 -9.81 3.97 12.19
N LEU A 118 -8.48 4.06 12.26
CA LEU A 118 -7.77 4.30 13.51
C LEU A 118 -8.07 5.68 14.09
N PHE A 119 -8.36 6.70 13.28
CA PHE A 119 -8.63 8.06 13.76
C PHE A 119 -9.94 8.17 14.58
N PRO A 120 -11.11 7.76 14.08
CA PRO A 120 -12.34 7.80 14.89
C PRO A 120 -12.26 6.85 16.08
N SER A 121 -11.56 5.71 15.94
CA SER A 121 -11.32 4.79 17.05
C SER A 121 -10.50 5.44 18.16
N TRP A 122 -9.42 6.14 17.78
CA TRP A 122 -8.58 6.88 18.73
C TRP A 122 -9.34 8.05 19.37
N TRP A 123 -10.10 8.80 18.58
CA TRP A 123 -10.91 9.91 19.10
C TRP A 123 -11.86 9.46 20.21
N ILE A 124 -12.52 8.30 20.08
CA ILE A 124 -13.41 7.76 21.14
C ILE A 124 -12.65 7.56 22.45
N VAL A 125 -11.42 7.04 22.38
CA VAL A 125 -10.60 6.66 23.55
C VAL A 125 -9.90 7.86 24.18
N SER A 126 -9.60 8.89 23.40
CA SER A 126 -8.84 10.07 23.83
C SER A 126 -9.62 10.99 24.79
N ASP A 127 -8.93 11.97 25.37
CA ASP A 127 -9.52 13.03 26.21
C ASP A 127 -10.49 13.95 25.44
N GLU A 128 -10.38 13.99 24.11
CA GLU A 128 -11.31 14.71 23.25
C GLU A 128 -12.64 13.96 23.08
N GLY A 129 -12.68 12.63 23.21
CA GLY A 129 -13.88 11.82 23.08
C GLY A 129 -14.53 11.49 24.43
N LEU A 130 -14.40 10.23 24.85
CA LEU A 130 -14.95 9.72 26.10
C LEU A 130 -14.01 9.88 27.30
N GLY A 131 -12.75 10.27 27.10
CA GLY A 131 -11.79 10.50 28.18
C GLY A 131 -11.29 9.25 28.88
N VAL A 132 -11.19 8.13 28.16
CA VAL A 132 -10.60 6.88 28.68
C VAL A 132 -9.10 7.06 28.91
N VAL A 133 -8.41 7.73 27.98
CA VAL A 133 -7.00 8.13 28.10
C VAL A 133 -6.94 9.64 28.32
N GLN A 134 -6.63 10.06 29.54
CA GLN A 134 -6.57 11.47 29.94
C GLN A 134 -5.16 12.07 29.85
N ASP A 135 -4.16 11.24 29.58
CA ASP A 135 -2.78 11.69 29.43
C ASP A 135 -2.60 12.46 28.11
N LYS A 136 -2.32 13.75 28.26
CA LYS A 136 -2.10 14.68 27.15
C LYS A 136 -0.85 14.33 26.34
N SER A 137 0.19 13.82 27.00
CA SER A 137 1.45 13.42 26.34
C SER A 137 1.20 12.18 25.47
N ALA A 138 0.52 11.17 26.02
CA ALA A 138 0.08 10.01 25.24
C ALA A 138 -0.81 10.41 24.06
N ASN A 139 -1.75 11.34 24.25
CA ASN A 139 -2.64 11.77 23.18
C ASN A 139 -1.92 12.50 22.05
N LEU A 140 -0.96 13.37 22.39
CA LEU A 140 -0.10 14.02 21.40
C LEU A 140 0.74 13.00 20.63
N LEU A 141 1.39 12.06 21.32
CA LEU A 141 2.25 11.05 20.72
C LEU A 141 1.47 10.13 19.78
N VAL A 142 0.33 9.58 20.21
CA VAL A 142 -0.47 8.67 19.38
C VAL A 142 -1.06 9.41 18.18
N THR A 143 -1.55 10.64 18.37
CA THR A 143 -2.04 11.46 17.26
C THR A 143 -0.93 11.73 16.24
N ALA A 144 0.28 12.07 16.70
CA ALA A 144 1.43 12.29 15.81
C ALA A 144 1.81 11.00 15.06
N ALA A 145 1.88 9.86 15.75
CA ALA A 145 2.20 8.57 15.17
C ALA A 145 1.16 8.14 14.11
N LEU A 146 -0.14 8.34 14.38
CA LEU A 146 -1.22 8.08 13.43
C LEU A 146 -1.10 8.95 12.18
N ASN A 147 -0.77 10.24 12.33
CA ASN A 147 -0.59 11.15 11.19
C ASN A 147 0.61 10.78 10.33
N ILE A 148 1.77 10.53 10.95
CA ILE A 148 2.99 10.11 10.27
C ILE A 148 2.75 8.79 9.54
N THR A 149 2.09 7.83 10.20
CA THR A 149 1.77 6.54 9.61
C THR A 149 0.80 6.70 8.44
N ALA A 150 -0.31 7.41 8.61
CA ALA A 150 -1.32 7.56 7.57
C ALA A 150 -0.78 8.31 6.34
N LYS A 151 -0.11 9.45 6.54
CA LYS A 151 0.47 10.24 5.44
C LYS A 151 1.68 9.54 4.82
N GLY A 152 2.56 8.96 5.63
CA GLY A 152 3.74 8.24 5.18
C GLY A 152 3.38 7.01 4.35
N VAL A 153 2.50 6.15 4.85
CA VAL A 153 2.00 4.99 4.09
C VAL A 153 1.33 5.45 2.81
N TYR A 154 0.49 6.49 2.85
CA TYR A 154 -0.14 7.02 1.65
C TYR A 154 0.88 7.46 0.58
N ILE A 155 1.85 8.30 0.96
CA ILE A 155 2.86 8.84 0.03
C ILE A 155 3.70 7.71 -0.55
N LEU A 156 4.20 6.80 0.30
CA LEU A 156 5.03 5.69 -0.15
C LEU A 156 4.29 4.80 -1.15
N TYR A 157 3.03 4.45 -0.88
CA TYR A 157 2.25 3.64 -1.81
C TYR A 157 1.90 4.38 -3.10
N MET A 158 1.56 5.67 -3.01
CA MET A 158 1.32 6.49 -4.20
C MET A 158 2.54 6.54 -5.11
N GLN A 159 3.74 6.75 -4.55
CA GLN A 159 5.00 6.75 -5.29
C GLN A 159 5.29 5.37 -5.91
N VAL A 160 5.12 4.29 -5.14
CA VAL A 160 5.30 2.93 -5.67
C VAL A 160 4.36 2.63 -6.83
N ILE A 161 3.10 3.10 -6.78
CA ILE A 161 2.17 2.94 -7.90
C ILE A 161 2.60 3.81 -9.07
N HIS A 162 2.90 5.09 -8.82
CA HIS A 162 3.37 6.00 -9.86
C HIS A 162 4.57 5.42 -10.63
N ASP A 163 5.60 4.99 -9.93
CA ASP A 163 6.83 4.45 -10.55
C ASP A 163 6.59 3.13 -11.28
N ARG A 164 5.67 2.28 -10.76
CA ARG A 164 5.33 0.99 -11.38
C ARG A 164 4.37 1.08 -12.55
N TYR A 165 3.71 2.22 -12.75
CA TYR A 165 2.69 2.36 -13.78
C TYR A 165 2.91 3.58 -14.68
N ILE A 166 4.08 4.24 -14.56
CA ILE A 166 4.48 5.28 -15.50
C ILE A 166 4.54 4.68 -16.91
N GLY A 167 3.80 5.29 -17.84
CA GLY A 167 3.65 4.81 -19.22
C GLY A 167 2.64 3.68 -19.45
N SER A 168 2.01 3.15 -18.39
CA SER A 168 0.91 2.19 -18.53
C SER A 168 -0.42 2.91 -18.76
N GLU A 169 -1.22 2.47 -19.73
CA GLU A 169 -2.55 3.06 -19.99
C GLU A 169 -3.57 2.69 -18.89
N SER A 170 -3.33 1.63 -18.11
CA SER A 170 -4.23 1.18 -17.05
C SER A 170 -3.50 0.57 -15.86
N LEU A 171 -3.99 0.85 -14.65
CA LEU A 171 -3.51 0.21 -13.40
C LEU A 171 -3.95 -1.27 -13.27
N MET A 172 -4.86 -1.71 -14.13
CA MET A 172 -5.34 -3.09 -14.17
C MET A 172 -4.37 -4.02 -14.90
N GLU A 173 -3.54 -3.48 -15.78
CA GLU A 173 -2.54 -4.24 -16.51
C GLU A 173 -1.35 -4.51 -15.58
N GLN A 174 -1.02 -5.79 -15.36
CA GLN A 174 0.21 -6.07 -14.63
C GLN A 174 1.38 -5.74 -15.54
N PRO A 175 2.34 -4.90 -15.11
CA PRO A 175 3.51 -4.64 -15.92
C PRO A 175 4.20 -5.96 -16.25
N ALA A 176 4.67 -6.09 -17.50
CA ALA A 176 5.29 -7.32 -17.94
C ALA A 176 6.51 -7.61 -17.04
N PRO A 177 6.83 -8.89 -16.76
CA PRO A 177 7.97 -9.23 -15.91
C PRO A 177 9.30 -8.62 -16.39
N GLY A 178 9.44 -8.36 -17.69
CA GLY A 178 10.62 -7.71 -18.28
C GLY A 178 10.77 -6.26 -17.82
N ASP A 179 9.67 -5.51 -17.73
CA ASP A 179 9.68 -4.08 -17.39
C ASP A 179 10.12 -3.82 -15.95
N ALA A 180 9.97 -4.80 -15.05
CA ALA A 180 10.43 -4.68 -13.67
C ALA A 180 11.97 -4.70 -13.60
N ALA A 181 12.62 -5.62 -14.32
CA ALA A 181 14.08 -5.70 -14.34
C ALA A 181 14.71 -4.48 -15.03
N GLU A 182 14.09 -4.00 -16.11
CA GLU A 182 14.56 -2.81 -16.81
C GLU A 182 14.40 -1.54 -15.98
N ARG A 183 13.28 -1.38 -15.25
CA ARG A 183 13.09 -0.25 -14.33
C ARG A 183 14.00 -0.30 -13.12
N ASP A 184 14.23 -1.47 -12.54
CA ASP A 184 15.22 -1.63 -11.47
C ASP A 184 16.61 -1.23 -11.98
N ALA A 185 16.96 -1.60 -13.21
CA ALA A 185 18.20 -1.15 -13.83
C ALA A 185 18.24 0.37 -14.00
N GLN A 186 17.19 1.01 -14.53
CA GLN A 186 17.13 2.48 -14.68
C GLN A 186 17.22 3.21 -13.33
N PHE A 187 16.55 2.70 -12.29
CA PHE A 187 16.61 3.28 -10.95
C PHE A 187 18.03 3.16 -10.34
N GLN A 188 18.69 2.01 -10.51
CA GLN A 188 20.07 1.83 -10.09
C GLN A 188 21.03 2.75 -10.86
N VAL A 189 20.78 2.99 -12.15
CA VAL A 189 21.56 3.96 -12.95
C VAL A 189 21.39 5.37 -12.41
N GLY A 190 20.17 5.79 -12.08
CA GLY A 190 19.91 7.11 -11.50
C GLY A 190 20.58 7.30 -10.13
N ARG A 191 20.59 6.26 -9.29
CA ARG A 191 21.10 6.35 -7.91
C ARG A 191 22.61 6.15 -7.79
N LEU A 192 23.18 5.23 -8.56
CA LEU A 192 24.59 4.82 -8.43
C LEU A 192 25.46 5.26 -9.62
N GLY A 193 24.86 5.90 -10.64
CA GLY A 193 25.49 6.14 -11.92
C GLY A 193 25.58 4.86 -12.77
N ALA A 194 25.94 5.02 -14.04
CA ALA A 194 26.01 3.91 -15.01
C ALA A 194 26.95 2.78 -14.54
N ALA A 195 28.11 3.12 -13.95
CA ALA A 195 29.07 2.14 -13.47
C ALA A 195 28.53 1.32 -12.28
N GLY A 196 27.87 1.97 -11.31
CA GLY A 196 27.29 1.28 -10.17
C GLY A 196 26.10 0.40 -10.55
N ALA A 197 25.31 0.82 -11.54
CA ALA A 197 24.22 0.01 -12.08
C ALA A 197 24.72 -1.24 -12.80
N ILE A 198 25.78 -1.14 -13.61
CA ILE A 198 26.41 -2.28 -14.27
C ILE A 198 26.87 -3.30 -13.22
N GLN A 199 27.55 -2.84 -12.16
CA GLN A 199 28.00 -3.73 -11.08
C GLN A 199 26.83 -4.40 -10.33
N ALA A 200 25.75 -3.65 -10.08
CA ALA A 200 24.54 -4.22 -9.47
C ALA A 200 23.88 -5.27 -10.39
N LEU A 201 23.86 -5.03 -11.70
CA LEU A 201 23.32 -5.94 -12.70
C LEU A 201 24.15 -7.23 -12.79
N GLU A 202 25.49 -7.11 -12.84
CA GLU A 202 26.41 -8.25 -12.83
C GLU A 202 26.20 -9.14 -11.60
N LYS A 203 26.03 -8.53 -10.43
CA LYS A 203 25.75 -9.25 -9.18
C LYS A 203 24.40 -9.98 -9.24
N SER A 204 23.37 -9.36 -9.83
CA SER A 204 22.06 -9.98 -10.01
C SER A 204 22.14 -11.19 -10.95
N ILE A 205 22.81 -11.06 -12.10
CA ILE A 205 23.02 -12.14 -13.07
C ILE A 205 23.80 -13.30 -12.45
N ALA A 206 24.84 -13.01 -11.64
CA ALA A 206 25.60 -14.03 -10.93
C ALA A 206 24.72 -14.84 -9.95
N ASN A 207 23.86 -14.15 -9.19
CA ASN A 207 22.91 -14.78 -8.26
C ASN A 207 21.86 -15.64 -8.99
N GLU A 208 21.36 -15.19 -10.13
CA GLU A 208 20.38 -15.95 -10.92
C GLU A 208 21.02 -17.22 -11.53
N LYS A 209 22.24 -17.13 -12.05
CA LYS A 209 23.01 -18.30 -12.51
C LYS A 209 23.21 -19.33 -11.40
N GLN A 210 23.49 -18.89 -10.17
CA GLN A 210 23.63 -19.79 -9.02
C GLN A 210 22.29 -20.46 -8.67
N SER A 211 21.19 -19.72 -8.73
CA SER A 211 19.84 -20.24 -8.48
C SER A 211 19.45 -21.30 -9.52
N ILE A 212 19.77 -21.09 -10.80
CA ILE A 212 19.54 -22.07 -11.88
C ILE A 212 20.37 -23.34 -11.65
N ARG A 213 21.64 -23.21 -11.23
CA ARG A 213 22.47 -24.38 -10.88
C ARG A 213 21.85 -25.18 -9.75
N TYR A 214 21.38 -24.51 -8.69
CA TYR A 214 20.74 -25.17 -7.56
C TYR A 214 19.45 -25.90 -7.97
N ILE A 215 18.61 -25.29 -8.81
CA ILE A 215 17.39 -25.94 -9.34
C ILE A 215 17.75 -27.17 -10.19
N LYS A 216 18.79 -27.09 -11.02
CA LYS A 216 19.27 -28.24 -11.81
C LYS A 216 19.75 -29.37 -10.90
N THR A 217 20.51 -29.06 -9.84
CA THR A 217 20.93 -30.06 -8.85
C THR A 217 19.74 -30.70 -8.14
N MET A 218 18.76 -29.89 -7.70
CA MET A 218 17.52 -30.40 -7.07
C MET A 218 16.71 -31.28 -8.02
N ARG A 219 16.62 -30.92 -9.31
CA ARG A 219 15.95 -31.76 -10.33
C ARG A 219 16.68 -33.10 -10.51
N ASN A 220 18.01 -33.09 -10.58
CA ASN A 220 18.78 -34.33 -10.73
C ASN A 220 18.65 -35.24 -9.50
N VAL A 221 18.63 -34.68 -8.30
CA VAL A 221 18.42 -35.44 -7.05
C VAL A 221 16.99 -36.01 -6.97
N ALA A 222 15.98 -35.24 -7.37
CA ALA A 222 14.59 -35.71 -7.40
C ALA A 222 14.32 -36.72 -8.53
N GLY A 223 14.97 -36.55 -9.69
CA GLY A 223 14.87 -37.43 -10.85
C GLY A 223 15.63 -38.75 -10.68
N ALA A 224 16.68 -38.78 -9.87
CA ALA A 224 17.41 -40.01 -9.50
C ALA A 224 16.56 -41.01 -8.69
N GLY A 225 15.33 -40.65 -8.30
CA GLY A 225 14.35 -41.57 -7.73
C GLY A 225 13.23 -42.02 -8.69
N SER A 226 13.31 -41.66 -9.98
CA SER A 226 12.23 -41.88 -10.97
C SER A 226 12.67 -42.61 -12.25
N SER A 227 13.92 -43.04 -12.38
CA SER A 227 14.37 -43.85 -13.51
C SER A 227 14.22 -45.36 -13.20
N GLU A 228 12.96 -45.80 -13.23
CA GLU A 228 12.57 -47.08 -13.83
C GLU A 228 11.46 -46.82 -14.88
N PHE A 229 11.69 -45.86 -15.79
CA PHE A 229 10.99 -45.82 -17.07
C PHE A 229 11.89 -45.13 -18.10
N GLY A 230 12.19 -45.85 -19.18
CA GLY A 230 13.38 -45.66 -20.01
C GLY A 230 13.41 -44.38 -20.83
N ASP A 231 14.56 -43.71 -20.78
CA ASP A 231 15.03 -42.79 -21.81
C ASP A 231 16.06 -43.55 -22.66
N GLU A 232 15.60 -44.20 -23.72
CA GLU A 232 16.44 -44.49 -24.88
C GLU A 232 16.24 -43.36 -25.90
N GLU A 233 17.36 -42.81 -26.36
CA GLU A 233 17.52 -42.18 -27.66
C GLU A 233 16.93 -40.76 -27.82
N TYR A 234 17.78 -39.72 -27.76
CA TYR A 234 17.85 -38.62 -28.75
C TYR A 234 18.99 -37.63 -28.40
N GLU A 235 20.23 -38.00 -28.72
CA GLU A 235 21.29 -37.04 -29.05
C GLU A 235 21.86 -37.40 -30.43
N ALA A 236 21.24 -36.86 -31.48
CA ALA A 236 21.86 -36.58 -32.77
C ALA A 236 20.84 -35.86 -33.66
N SER A 237 20.93 -34.53 -33.76
CA SER A 237 20.68 -33.73 -34.97
C SER A 237 20.61 -32.24 -34.62
N GLU A 238 21.77 -31.65 -34.33
CA GLU A 238 22.04 -30.31 -34.85
C GLU A 238 22.27 -30.45 -36.36
N LEU A 239 21.28 -30.04 -37.16
CA LEU A 239 21.40 -29.44 -38.51
C LEU A 239 20.02 -29.46 -39.17
N GLY A 240 19.34 -28.31 -39.18
CA GLY A 240 18.12 -28.12 -39.96
C GLY A 240 17.11 -27.20 -39.29
N MET A 241 17.17 -25.93 -39.65
CA MET A 241 16.11 -24.96 -39.37
C MET A 241 14.75 -25.51 -39.84
N SER A 242 13.74 -25.47 -38.98
CA SER A 242 12.38 -25.18 -39.42
C SER A 242 11.51 -24.64 -38.28
N SER A 243 10.97 -23.46 -38.52
CA SER A 243 10.01 -22.75 -37.68
C SER A 243 8.64 -23.41 -37.83
N SER A 244 8.18 -24.17 -36.82
CA SER A 244 6.75 -24.47 -36.57
C SER A 244 6.62 -25.51 -35.46
N ASN A 245 6.35 -25.06 -34.23
CA ASN A 245 5.46 -25.71 -33.25
C ASN A 245 5.69 -25.11 -31.85
N LEU A 246 4.93 -24.05 -31.55
CA LEU A 246 4.70 -23.62 -30.16
C LEU A 246 3.42 -24.29 -29.67
N GLY A 247 3.57 -25.49 -29.12
CA GLY A 247 2.54 -26.15 -28.31
C GLY A 247 2.34 -25.39 -27.00
N GLY A 248 1.08 -25.09 -26.71
CA GLY A 248 0.66 -24.31 -25.55
C GLY A 248 0.95 -25.00 -24.22
N VAL A 249 1.83 -24.39 -23.42
CA VAL A 249 2.01 -24.73 -22.00
C VAL A 249 0.97 -23.93 -21.19
N SER A 250 0.06 -24.64 -20.53
CA SER A 250 -1.03 -24.05 -19.75
C SER A 250 -0.51 -23.28 -18.52
N PRO A 251 -0.85 -21.99 -18.33
CA PRO A 251 -0.26 -21.11 -17.31
C PRO A 251 -0.86 -21.25 -15.90
N ALA A 252 -1.61 -22.32 -15.60
CA ALA A 252 -2.45 -22.40 -14.39
C ALA A 252 -1.69 -22.61 -13.06
N SER A 253 -0.43 -23.06 -13.06
CA SER A 253 0.27 -23.49 -11.83
C SER A 253 1.14 -22.42 -11.14
N ARG A 254 1.46 -21.28 -11.80
CA ARG A 254 2.38 -20.25 -11.25
C ARG A 254 1.75 -19.23 -10.29
N LYS A 255 0.42 -19.23 -10.10
CA LYS A 255 -0.28 -18.16 -9.36
C LYS A 255 -0.18 -18.27 -7.82
N SER A 256 0.10 -19.44 -7.26
CA SER A 256 0.06 -19.67 -5.79
C SER A 256 1.29 -19.12 -5.05
N GLY A 257 2.49 -19.13 -5.66
CA GLY A 257 3.71 -18.64 -5.00
C GLY A 257 3.83 -17.11 -4.92
N ARG A 258 3.23 -16.38 -5.85
CA ARG A 258 3.44 -14.92 -6.01
C ARG A 258 2.61 -14.07 -5.04
N ALA A 259 1.41 -14.53 -4.67
CA ALA A 259 0.58 -13.87 -3.65
C ALA A 259 1.23 -13.92 -2.26
N ARG A 260 2.02 -14.96 -1.97
CA ARG A 260 2.74 -15.12 -0.69
C ARG A 260 3.91 -14.14 -0.55
N ALA A 261 4.55 -13.75 -1.66
CA ALA A 261 5.66 -12.79 -1.66
C ALA A 261 5.21 -11.35 -1.39
N SER A 262 4.08 -10.90 -1.95
CA SER A 262 3.59 -9.52 -1.73
C SER A 262 3.06 -9.30 -0.30
N LEU A 263 2.51 -10.35 0.32
CA LEU A 263 2.13 -10.34 1.74
C LEU A 263 3.36 -10.26 2.66
N SER A 264 4.48 -10.92 2.30
CA SER A 264 5.72 -10.83 3.10
C SER A 264 6.36 -9.44 3.05
N MET A 265 6.42 -8.81 1.86
CA MET A 265 6.91 -7.43 1.73
C MET A 265 6.07 -6.44 2.52
N ALA A 266 4.75 -6.62 2.55
CA ALA A 266 3.88 -5.79 3.36
C ALA A 266 4.14 -6.01 4.85
N SER A 267 4.31 -7.25 5.32
CA SER A 267 4.61 -7.51 6.74
C SER A 267 5.97 -6.96 7.17
N ASP A 268 6.96 -6.96 6.29
CA ASP A 268 8.30 -6.43 6.59
C ASP A 268 8.26 -4.90 6.70
N GLN A 269 7.53 -4.21 5.81
CA GLN A 269 7.31 -2.77 5.94
C GLN A 269 6.59 -2.39 7.24
N TRP A 270 5.61 -3.19 7.67
CA TRP A 270 4.93 -2.97 8.96
C TRP A 270 5.85 -3.21 10.16
N ARG A 271 6.77 -4.18 10.06
CA ARG A 271 7.80 -4.43 11.09
C ARG A 271 8.78 -3.28 11.19
N ASP A 272 9.27 -2.78 10.06
CA ASP A 272 10.21 -1.66 10.04
C ASP A 272 9.56 -0.39 10.60
N LEU A 273 8.30 -0.12 10.24
CA LEU A 273 7.55 1.00 10.81
C LEU A 273 7.34 0.85 12.31
N ALA A 274 6.99 -0.36 12.77
CA ALA A 274 6.84 -0.64 14.20
C ALA A 274 8.15 -0.48 14.97
N LEU A 275 9.30 -0.81 14.36
CA LEU A 275 10.62 -0.59 14.93
C LEU A 275 10.95 0.90 15.04
N VAL A 276 10.68 1.69 14.00
CA VAL A 276 10.88 3.14 14.03
C VAL A 276 10.02 3.78 15.12
N VAL A 277 8.73 3.41 15.21
CA VAL A 277 7.84 3.89 16.27
C VAL A 277 8.38 3.51 17.64
N ARG A 278 8.82 2.26 17.83
CA ARG A 278 9.39 1.79 19.10
C ARG A 278 10.65 2.58 19.48
N GLN A 279 11.49 2.90 18.51
CA GLN A 279 12.74 3.63 18.73
C GLN A 279 12.48 5.10 19.10
N VAL A 280 11.51 5.75 18.46
CA VAL A 280 11.08 7.10 18.81
C VAL A 280 10.49 7.14 20.23
N CYS A 281 9.62 6.19 20.57
CA CYS A 281 9.06 6.09 21.93
C CYS A 281 10.14 5.83 22.98
N SER A 282 11.14 5.01 22.65
CA SER A 282 12.29 4.74 23.54
C SER A 282 13.15 5.97 23.80
N GLN A 283 13.32 6.85 22.82
CA GLN A 283 14.13 8.06 22.99
C GLN A 283 13.42 9.09 23.86
N GLN A 284 12.12 9.28 23.67
CA GLN A 284 11.34 10.23 24.49
C GLN A 284 11.30 9.84 25.97
N GLY A 285 11.20 8.55 26.29
CA GLY A 285 11.22 8.09 27.69
C GLY A 285 12.58 8.26 28.38
N ALA A 286 13.68 8.34 27.62
CA ALA A 286 15.01 8.58 28.18
C ALA A 286 15.24 10.07 28.50
N ASP A 287 14.74 10.98 27.65
CA ASP A 287 14.86 12.42 27.88
C ASP A 287 14.01 12.89 29.08
N GLU A 288 12.87 12.23 29.34
CA GLU A 288 12.00 12.54 30.47
C GLU A 288 12.56 12.09 31.82
N GLN A 289 13.46 11.09 31.86
CA GLN A 289 14.19 10.68 33.08
C GLN A 289 15.46 11.48 33.32
N ALA A 290 15.98 12.15 32.29
CA ALA A 290 17.15 13.01 32.38
C ALA A 290 16.80 14.47 32.78
N SER A 291 15.51 14.80 32.89
CA SER A 291 14.97 16.11 33.24
C SER A 291 14.45 16.15 34.67
#